data_AF-A0A5K4ERX8-F1
#
_entry.id   AF-A0A5K4ERX8-F1
#
_cell.length_a   1.000
_cell.length_b   1.000
_cell.length_c   1.000
_cell.angle_alpha   90.00
_cell.angle_beta   90.00
_cell.angle_gamma   90.00
#
_symmetry.space_group_name_H-M   'P 1'
#
loop_
_entity.id
_entity.type
_entity.pdbx_description
1 polymer ?
#
loop_
_entity_poly.entity_id
_entity_poly.type
_entity_poly.pdbx_seq_one_letter_code
_entity_poly.pdbx_strand_id
1 'polypeptide(L)'
;MSISECMEALRQAETKLCRFVPTNQLTVKGVGNFHGRVLYAAVESNENLNLFVDQLNQILHVAGFHTDDQKKFKPHISLMKMNRSVSKKVGTKKVDPNLCGEFLDTEFGVFTLDSIYLCAMGRHHDDDGGFYRTIGNLHLVNPISK
;
A
#
# COMPACT_ATOMS: atom_id res chain seq x y z
N MET A 1 -6.23 -10.78 -19.70
CA MET A 1 -6.62 -9.39 -19.35
C MET A 1 -5.40 -8.51 -19.45
N SER A 2 -5.55 -7.35 -20.06
CA SER A 2 -4.49 -6.37 -20.28
C SER A 2 -4.42 -5.35 -19.13
N ILE A 3 -3.26 -4.70 -18.98
CA ILE A 3 -3.04 -3.64 -17.99
C ILE A 3 -4.01 -2.45 -18.21
N SER A 4 -4.35 -2.14 -19.46
CA SER A 4 -5.31 -1.09 -19.81
C SER A 4 -6.74 -1.41 -19.37
N GLU A 5 -7.16 -2.68 -19.43
CA GLU A 5 -8.49 -3.10 -18.95
C GLU A 5 -8.64 -2.88 -17.44
N CYS A 6 -7.56 -3.03 -16.66
CA CYS A 6 -7.59 -2.79 -15.22
C CYS A 6 -7.83 -1.31 -14.90
N MET A 7 -7.11 -0.40 -15.57
CA MET A 7 -7.33 1.03 -15.40
C MET A 7 -8.74 1.46 -15.82
N GLU A 8 -9.27 0.87 -16.88
CA GLU A 8 -10.62 1.18 -17.34
C GLU A 8 -11.67 0.72 -16.32
N ALA A 9 -11.53 -0.48 -15.75
CA ALA A 9 -12.40 -0.96 -14.67
C ALA A 9 -12.37 -0.03 -13.44
N LEU A 10 -11.18 0.47 -13.07
CA LEU A 10 -11.03 1.43 -11.97
C LEU A 10 -11.73 2.76 -12.27
N ARG A 11 -11.57 3.30 -13.49
CA ARG A 11 -12.23 4.55 -13.92
C ARG A 11 -13.74 4.43 -13.93
N GLN A 12 -14.28 3.32 -14.44
CA GLN A 12 -15.73 3.07 -14.46
C GLN A 12 -16.31 2.95 -13.05
N ALA A 13 -15.52 2.45 -12.09
CA ALA A 13 -15.93 2.30 -10.71
C ALA A 13 -15.59 3.51 -9.82
N GLU A 14 -14.97 4.56 -10.34
CA GLU A 14 -14.42 5.69 -9.58
C GLU A 14 -15.47 6.31 -8.65
N THR A 15 -16.66 6.66 -9.18
CA THR A 15 -17.74 7.26 -8.37
C THR A 15 -18.18 6.36 -7.23
N LYS A 16 -18.21 5.04 -7.45
CA LYS A 16 -18.54 4.06 -6.40
C LYS A 16 -17.41 4.01 -5.37
N LEU A 17 -16.16 3.91 -5.82
CA LEU A 17 -14.98 3.77 -4.97
C LEU A 17 -14.76 5.01 -4.09
N CYS A 18 -14.96 6.22 -4.64
CA CYS A 18 -14.80 7.49 -3.92
C CYS A 18 -15.71 7.61 -2.68
N ARG A 19 -16.85 6.90 -2.64
CA ARG A 19 -17.74 6.89 -1.47
C ARG A 19 -17.16 6.16 -0.25
N PHE A 20 -16.16 5.30 -0.46
CA PHE A 20 -15.52 4.52 0.59
C PHE A 20 -14.19 5.10 1.05
N VAL A 21 -13.74 6.20 0.44
CA VAL A 21 -12.48 6.85 0.81
C VAL A 21 -12.55 7.30 2.27
N PRO A 22 -11.59 6.92 3.13
CA PRO A 22 -11.57 7.35 4.53
C PRO A 22 -11.61 8.88 4.63
N THR A 23 -12.56 9.41 5.39
CA THR A 23 -12.66 10.86 5.66
C THR A 23 -11.75 11.29 6.81
N ASN A 24 -11.41 10.34 7.69
CA ASN A 24 -10.50 10.58 8.80
C ASN A 24 -9.04 10.38 8.38
N GLN A 25 -8.14 11.09 9.07
CA GLN A 25 -6.71 10.95 8.86
C GLN A 25 -6.23 9.55 9.28
N LEU A 26 -5.24 9.05 8.56
CA LEU A 26 -4.56 7.79 8.80
C LEU A 26 -3.26 8.08 9.55
N THR A 27 -3.11 7.51 10.74
CA THR A 27 -1.92 7.68 11.57
C THR A 27 -0.86 6.64 11.22
N VAL A 28 0.38 7.07 11.03
CA VAL A 28 1.55 6.20 10.96
C VAL A 28 2.31 6.30 12.28
N LYS A 29 2.33 5.20 13.03
CA LYS A 29 2.95 5.15 14.35
C LYS A 29 3.59 3.79 14.60
N GLY A 30 4.80 3.83 15.13
CA GLY A 30 5.56 2.65 15.49
C GLY A 30 6.06 1.86 14.28
N VAL A 31 6.86 0.85 14.57
CA VAL A 31 7.45 -0.04 13.58
C VAL A 31 7.06 -1.48 13.85
N GLY A 32 6.96 -2.28 12.79
CA GLY A 32 6.71 -3.71 12.87
C GLY A 32 7.53 -4.47 11.85
N ASN A 33 7.45 -5.80 11.94
CA ASN A 33 8.12 -6.65 10.96
C ASN A 33 7.27 -7.83 10.50
N PHE A 34 7.52 -8.27 9.26
CA PHE A 34 7.00 -9.54 8.76
C PHE A 34 8.09 -10.60 8.82
N HIS A 35 7.99 -11.49 9.81
CA HIS A 35 8.90 -12.63 10.01
C HIS A 35 10.40 -12.24 10.05
N GLY A 36 10.71 -11.02 10.52
CA GLY A 36 12.05 -10.44 10.53
C GLY A 36 12.62 -10.11 9.14
N ARG A 37 11.83 -10.20 8.06
CA ARG A 37 12.31 -9.99 6.67
C ARG A 37 11.92 -8.67 6.06
N VAL A 38 10.83 -8.07 6.52
CA VAL A 38 10.39 -6.76 6.10
C VAL A 38 10.23 -5.94 7.36
N LEU A 39 10.89 -4.79 7.42
CA LEU A 39 10.65 -3.76 8.41
C LEU A 39 9.72 -2.71 7.80
N TYR A 40 8.71 -2.29 8.54
CA TYR A 40 7.75 -1.32 8.08
C TYR A 40 7.34 -0.35 9.19
N ALA A 41 6.94 0.87 8.82
CA ALA A 41 6.17 1.75 9.70
C ALA A 41 4.71 1.31 9.68
N ALA A 42 4.09 1.18 10.84
CA ALA A 42 2.73 0.67 10.97
C ALA A 42 1.70 1.79 10.75
N VAL A 43 0.63 1.47 10.04
CA VAL A 43 -0.57 2.33 9.97
C VAL A 43 -1.53 1.82 11.04
N GLU A 44 -2.04 2.72 11.87
CA GLU A 44 -3.03 2.38 12.90
C GLU A 44 -4.28 1.76 12.28
N SER A 45 -4.96 0.91 13.05
CA SER A 45 -6.16 0.22 12.57
C SER A 45 -7.24 1.24 12.19
N ASN A 46 -7.72 1.17 10.95
CA ASN A 46 -8.76 2.05 10.43
C ASN A 46 -9.79 1.23 9.65
N GLU A 47 -11.02 1.18 10.16
CA GLU A 47 -12.11 0.41 9.54
C GLU A 47 -12.51 0.95 8.17
N ASN A 48 -12.53 2.27 7.99
CA ASN A 48 -12.83 2.90 6.70
C ASN A 48 -11.81 2.52 5.63
N LEU A 49 -10.53 2.43 6.00
CA LEU A 49 -9.46 2.01 5.07
C LEU A 49 -9.62 0.53 4.71
N ASN A 50 -9.96 -0.34 5.66
CA ASN A 50 -10.25 -1.74 5.37
C ASN A 50 -11.44 -1.87 4.41
N LEU A 51 -12.53 -1.14 4.67
CA LEU A 51 -13.72 -1.12 3.80
C LEU A 51 -13.39 -0.61 2.39
N PHE A 52 -12.57 0.43 2.27
CA PHE A 52 -12.09 0.93 0.98
C PHE A 52 -11.35 -0.16 0.19
N VAL A 53 -10.42 -0.86 0.85
CA VAL A 53 -9.62 -1.94 0.22
C VAL A 53 -10.51 -3.12 -0.18
N ASP A 54 -11.48 -3.50 0.64
CA ASP A 54 -12.43 -4.56 0.33
C ASP A 54 -13.27 -4.22 -0.91
N GLN A 55 -13.74 -2.97 -1.02
CA GLN A 55 -14.46 -2.51 -2.20
C GLN A 55 -13.58 -2.44 -3.45
N LEU A 56 -12.32 -2.01 -3.32
CA LEU A 56 -11.35 -2.02 -4.40
C LEU A 56 -11.10 -3.45 -4.91
N ASN A 57 -10.88 -4.40 -4.01
CA ASN A 57 -10.71 -5.81 -4.36
C ASN A 57 -11.97 -6.35 -5.06
N GLN A 58 -13.16 -6.05 -4.55
CA GLN A 58 -14.41 -6.48 -5.18
C GLN A 58 -14.56 -5.95 -6.61
N ILE A 59 -14.23 -4.67 -6.85
CA ILE A 59 -14.26 -4.06 -8.19
C ILE A 59 -13.31 -4.82 -9.14
N LEU A 60 -12.08 -5.08 -8.68
CA LEU A 60 -11.08 -5.80 -9.47
C LEU A 60 -11.50 -7.24 -9.77
N HIS A 61 -12.05 -7.96 -8.79
CA HIS A 61 -12.55 -9.33 -8.98
C HIS A 61 -13.72 -9.40 -9.96
N VAL A 62 -14.68 -8.47 -9.88
CA VAL A 62 -15.82 -8.40 -10.83
C VAL A 62 -15.34 -8.11 -12.25
N ALA A 63 -14.28 -7.31 -12.40
CA ALA A 63 -13.60 -7.09 -13.67
C ALA A 63 -12.70 -8.26 -14.10
N GLY A 64 -12.61 -9.32 -13.29
CA GLY A 64 -11.88 -10.57 -13.53
C GLY A 64 -10.38 -10.53 -13.22
N PHE A 65 -9.93 -9.53 -12.47
CA PHE A 65 -8.56 -9.47 -11.95
C PHE A 65 -8.45 -10.19 -10.61
N HIS A 66 -7.35 -10.91 -10.42
CA HIS A 66 -7.04 -11.58 -9.16
C HIS A 66 -6.16 -10.69 -8.28
N THR A 67 -6.55 -10.54 -7.01
CA THR A 67 -5.75 -9.90 -5.97
C THR A 67 -5.30 -10.95 -4.93
N ASP A 68 -4.26 -10.65 -4.14
CA ASP A 68 -3.83 -11.52 -3.00
C ASP A 68 -4.63 -11.16 -1.74
N ASP A 69 -5.95 -11.12 -1.86
CA ASP A 69 -6.88 -10.76 -0.78
C ASP A 69 -7.19 -11.92 0.18
N GLN A 70 -6.60 -13.11 -0.05
CA GLN A 70 -6.70 -14.25 0.86
C GLN A 70 -6.06 -13.98 2.23
N LYS A 71 -5.11 -13.05 2.29
CA LYS A 71 -4.51 -12.61 3.54
C LYS A 71 -5.22 -11.36 4.04
N LYS A 72 -5.49 -11.31 5.34
CA LYS A 72 -6.00 -10.09 5.98
C LYS A 72 -5.10 -8.90 5.63
N PHE A 73 -5.71 -7.87 5.05
CA PHE A 73 -5.02 -6.62 4.75
C PHE A 73 -4.42 -6.03 6.03
N LYS A 74 -3.12 -5.71 5.96
CA LYS A 74 -2.38 -5.05 7.03
C LYS A 74 -1.68 -3.84 6.44
N PRO A 75 -2.26 -2.63 6.54
CA PRO A 75 -1.67 -1.43 5.96
C PRO A 75 -0.31 -1.14 6.61
N HIS A 76 0.70 -0.90 5.78
CA HIS A 76 2.07 -0.68 6.24
C HIS A 76 2.89 0.07 5.19
N ILE A 77 3.88 0.84 5.64
CA ILE A 77 4.86 1.50 4.77
C ILE A 77 6.18 0.75 4.91
N SER A 78 6.55 -0.02 3.88
CA SER A 78 7.79 -0.80 3.89
C SER A 78 9.01 0.13 3.90
N LEU A 79 9.84 0.03 4.94
CA LEU A 79 11.07 0.81 5.09
C LEU A 79 12.28 0.03 4.58
N MET A 80 12.32 -1.29 4.86
CA MET A 80 13.42 -2.16 4.47
C MET A 80 12.94 -3.58 4.19
N LYS A 81 13.55 -4.25 3.21
CA LYS A 81 13.23 -5.64 2.84
C LYS A 81 14.48 -6.47 2.59
N MET A 82 14.60 -7.57 3.35
CA MET A 82 15.62 -8.61 3.22
C MET A 82 15.31 -9.51 2.02
N ASN A 83 15.67 -9.05 0.82
CA ASN A 83 15.62 -9.90 -0.37
C ASN A 83 16.83 -10.85 -0.42
N ARG A 84 16.81 -11.81 -1.36
CA ARG A 84 17.88 -12.82 -1.50
C ARG A 84 19.26 -12.20 -1.74
N SER A 85 19.33 -11.10 -2.50
CA SER A 85 20.59 -10.41 -2.81
C SER A 85 21.15 -9.73 -1.55
N VAL A 86 20.33 -8.95 -0.85
CA VAL A 86 20.69 -8.29 0.41
C VAL A 86 21.13 -9.32 1.44
N SER A 87 20.34 -10.40 1.63
CA SER A 87 20.64 -11.44 2.62
C SER A 87 21.98 -12.13 2.37
N LYS A 88 22.36 -12.33 1.09
CA LYS A 88 23.67 -12.88 0.74
C LYS A 88 24.80 -11.91 1.07
N LYS A 89 24.61 -10.61 0.80
CA LYS A 89 25.62 -9.57 1.06
C LYS A 89 25.89 -9.39 2.55
N VAL A 90 24.85 -9.37 3.37
CA VAL A 90 24.98 -9.11 4.82
C VAL A 90 25.14 -10.39 5.65
N GLY A 91 25.10 -11.58 5.04
CA GLY A 91 25.26 -12.87 5.74
C GLY A 91 24.08 -13.29 6.63
N THR A 92 23.03 -12.47 6.76
CA THR A 92 21.83 -12.77 7.55
C THR A 92 20.55 -12.68 6.72
N LYS A 93 19.53 -13.45 7.10
CA LYS A 93 18.20 -13.42 6.47
C LYS A 93 17.19 -12.53 7.21
N LYS A 94 17.59 -11.94 8.34
CA LYS A 94 16.72 -11.17 9.22
C LYS A 94 17.29 -9.78 9.48
N VAL A 95 16.39 -8.81 9.61
CA VAL A 95 16.69 -7.47 10.15
C VAL A 95 16.98 -7.63 11.63
N ASP A 96 18.04 -7.00 12.12
CA ASP A 96 18.37 -6.96 13.54
C ASP A 96 17.30 -6.17 14.31
N PRO A 97 16.59 -6.78 15.28
CA PRO A 97 15.55 -6.11 16.06
C PRO A 97 16.05 -4.86 16.80
N ASN A 98 17.33 -4.81 17.17
CA ASN A 98 17.89 -3.69 17.92
C ASN A 98 17.96 -2.40 17.10
N LEU A 99 17.97 -2.48 15.76
CA LEU A 99 17.97 -1.31 14.88
C LEU A 99 16.69 -0.48 14.96
N CYS A 100 15.63 -1.04 15.54
CA CYS A 100 14.29 -0.47 15.48
C CYS A 100 13.68 -0.21 16.85
N GLY A 101 14.39 -0.52 17.94
CA GLY A 101 13.87 -0.45 19.31
C GLY A 101 13.43 0.98 19.70
N GLU A 102 14.17 1.99 19.27
CA GLU A 102 13.85 3.40 19.54
C GLU A 102 12.59 3.88 18.80
N PHE A 103 12.17 3.16 17.75
CA PHE A 103 11.07 3.58 16.88
C PHE A 103 9.74 2.88 17.17
N LEU A 104 9.66 2.09 18.25
CA LEU A 104 8.46 1.30 18.58
C LEU A 104 7.22 2.16 18.82
N ASP A 105 7.40 3.34 19.41
CA ASP A 105 6.32 4.28 19.73
C ASP A 105 6.41 5.60 18.96
N THR A 106 7.32 5.71 17.99
CA THR A 106 7.52 6.93 17.20
C THR A 106 6.29 7.25 16.35
N GLU A 107 5.82 8.49 16.44
CA GLU A 107 4.82 9.03 15.53
C GLU A 107 5.52 9.54 14.27
N PHE A 108 5.26 8.90 13.13
CA PHE A 108 5.84 9.28 11.84
C PHE A 108 4.99 10.33 11.13
N GLY A 109 3.71 10.44 11.49
CA GLY A 109 2.81 11.47 10.99
C GLY A 109 1.43 10.94 10.66
N VAL A 110 0.65 11.79 9.99
CA VAL A 110 -0.72 11.55 9.58
C VAL A 110 -0.88 11.87 8.09
N PHE A 111 -1.77 11.15 7.41
CA PHE A 111 -2.03 11.38 5.99
C PHE A 111 -3.51 11.16 5.66
N THR A 112 -3.95 11.72 4.54
CA THR A 112 -5.27 11.45 3.97
C THR A 112 -5.11 10.64 2.68
N LEU A 113 -6.11 9.83 2.35
CA LEU A 113 -6.10 9.07 1.11
C LEU A 113 -6.69 9.93 -0.01
N ASP A 114 -5.84 10.52 -0.84
CA ASP A 114 -6.25 11.40 -1.94
C ASP A 114 -6.16 10.75 -3.32
N SER A 115 -5.41 9.66 -3.47
CA SER A 115 -5.09 9.06 -4.77
C SER A 115 -4.71 7.60 -4.64
N ILE A 116 -4.95 6.84 -5.70
CA ILE A 116 -4.39 5.50 -5.91
C ILE A 116 -3.68 5.42 -7.25
N TYR A 117 -2.62 4.60 -7.29
CA TYR A 117 -1.78 4.41 -8.47
C TYR A 117 -1.77 2.94 -8.85
N LEU A 118 -1.98 2.65 -10.13
CA LEU A 118 -1.67 1.34 -10.70
C LEU A 118 -0.21 1.37 -11.17
N CYS A 119 0.63 0.58 -10.50
CA CYS A 119 2.07 0.57 -10.76
C CYS A 119 2.52 -0.80 -11.26
N ALA A 120 3.50 -0.80 -12.17
CA ALA A 120 4.17 -2.02 -12.60
C ALA A 120 5.26 -2.42 -11.59
N MET A 121 5.22 -3.65 -11.10
CA MET A 121 6.30 -4.22 -10.31
C MET A 121 7.44 -4.67 -11.23
N GLY A 122 8.63 -4.07 -11.08
CA GLY A 122 9.77 -4.38 -11.94
C GLY A 122 11.03 -3.60 -11.57
N ARG A 123 12.15 -3.88 -12.25
CA ARG A 123 13.43 -3.19 -12.02
C ARG A 123 13.49 -1.80 -12.64
N HIS A 124 12.65 -1.53 -13.63
CA HIS A 124 12.57 -0.23 -14.28
C HIS A 124 11.68 0.68 -13.44
N HIS A 125 12.30 1.58 -12.71
CA HIS A 125 11.65 2.79 -12.23
C HIS A 125 11.54 3.71 -13.43
N ASP A 126 10.43 4.43 -13.55
CA ASP A 126 10.34 5.52 -14.51
C ASP A 126 11.26 6.62 -13.97
N ASP A 127 12.49 6.63 -14.47
CA ASP A 127 13.42 7.76 -14.40
C ASP A 127 13.98 8.06 -12.99
N ASP A 128 14.87 9.06 -12.90
CA ASP A 128 15.74 9.40 -11.75
C ASP A 128 15.01 9.69 -10.41
N GLY A 129 13.67 9.71 -10.39
CA GLY A 129 12.85 10.06 -9.22
C GLY A 129 12.60 8.92 -8.22
N GLY A 130 12.95 7.68 -8.54
CA GLY A 130 12.90 6.55 -7.60
C GLY A 130 11.49 6.06 -7.23
N PHE A 131 10.43 6.53 -7.90
CA PHE A 131 9.07 6.01 -7.74
C PHE A 131 8.81 4.80 -8.68
N TYR A 132 7.77 4.01 -8.37
CA TYR A 132 7.39 2.89 -9.23
C TYR A 132 6.92 3.37 -10.60
N ARG A 133 7.17 2.56 -11.64
CA ARG A 133 6.62 2.80 -12.96
C ARG A 133 5.09 2.86 -12.91
N THR A 134 4.53 4.03 -13.23
CA THR A 134 3.10 4.30 -13.07
C THR A 134 2.38 4.10 -14.38
N ILE A 135 1.41 3.18 -14.39
CA ILE A 135 0.56 2.91 -15.54
C ILE A 135 -0.59 3.92 -15.60
N GLY A 136 -1.13 4.28 -14.44
CA GLY A 136 -2.22 5.22 -14.30
C GLY A 136 -2.52 5.51 -12.85
N ASN A 137 -3.33 6.53 -12.60
CA ASN A 137 -3.77 6.92 -11.28
C ASN A 137 -5.23 7.34 -11.31
N LEU A 138 -5.84 7.34 -10.12
CA LEU A 138 -7.13 7.97 -9.85
C LEU A 138 -6.97 8.92 -8.67
N HIS A 139 -7.46 10.13 -8.84
CA HIS A 139 -7.62 11.07 -7.74
C HIS A 139 -8.96 10.79 -7.06
N LEU A 140 -8.91 10.57 -5.75
CA LEU A 140 -10.01 10.16 -4.91
C LEU A 140 -10.54 11.36 -4.14
N VAL A 141 -11.74 11.80 -4.50
CA VAL A 141 -12.44 12.86 -3.78
C VAL A 141 -13.69 12.27 -3.17
N ASN A 142 -13.73 12.15 -1.83
CA ASN A 142 -14.93 11.67 -1.16
C ASN A 142 -16.04 12.74 -1.29
N PRO A 143 -17.18 12.45 -1.96
CA PRO A 143 -18.24 13.44 -2.15
C PRO A 143 -18.96 13.84 -0.85
N ILE A 144 -18.71 13.13 0.24
CA ILE A 144 -19.33 13.36 1.57
C ILE A 144 -18.39 14.19 2.47
N SER A 145 -17.12 14.38 2.10
CA SER A 145 -16.20 15.28 2.80
C SER A 145 -16.58 16.74 2.51
N LYS A 146 -17.49 17.29 3.30
CA LYS A 146 -17.72 18.73 3.44
C LYS A 146 -17.24 19.20 4.80
#